data_AF-A0A4J1SEG4-F1
#
_entry.id   AF-A0A4J1SEG4-F1
#
_cell.length_a   1.000
_cell.length_b   1.000
_cell.length_c   1.000
_cell.angle_alpha   90.00
_cell.angle_beta   90.00
_cell.angle_gamma   90.00
#
_symmetry.space_group_name_H-M   'P 1'
#
loop_
_entity.id
_entity.type
_entity.pdbx_description
1 polymer ?
#
loop_
_entity_poly.entity_id
_entity_poly.type
_entity_poly.pdbx_seq_one_letter_code
_entity_poly.pdbx_strand_id
1 'polypeptide(L)'
;MVKRRIRRGTREPEKVVVPEQSSIPSYPVSVTSNQGTDVAVEPAKTVAPTTGWKQENGMWYFYNTDGSMATGWVQVNGSWYYLNSNGSMKVNQWFQVGGKWYYVNTSGELAVNTSIDGYRVNDNGEWVR
;
A
#
# COMPACT_ATOMS: atom_id res chain seq x y z
N MET A 1 -36.27 -37.90 -28.93
CA MET A 1 -35.75 -38.13 -27.57
C MET A 1 -34.24 -38.33 -27.65
N VAL A 2 -33.45 -37.33 -27.27
CA VAL A 2 -31.97 -37.38 -27.37
C VAL A 2 -31.39 -37.76 -26.01
N LYS A 3 -30.84 -38.98 -25.88
CA LYS A 3 -30.07 -39.41 -24.72
C LYS A 3 -28.63 -38.90 -24.87
N ARG A 4 -28.27 -37.81 -24.17
CA ARG A 4 -26.91 -37.27 -24.15
C ARG A 4 -26.02 -38.15 -23.25
N ARG A 5 -25.04 -38.80 -23.88
CA ARG A 5 -24.04 -39.67 -23.24
C ARG A 5 -22.92 -38.79 -22.67
N ILE A 6 -22.65 -38.93 -21.37
CA ILE A 6 -21.61 -38.21 -20.62
C ILE A 6 -20.23 -38.61 -21.16
N ARG A 7 -19.44 -37.64 -21.62
CA ARG A 7 -18.01 -37.84 -21.88
C ARG A 7 -17.26 -37.62 -20.55
N ARG A 8 -16.61 -38.67 -20.05
CA ARG A 8 -15.61 -38.58 -18.98
C ARG A 8 -14.42 -37.79 -19.55
N GLY A 9 -14.22 -36.57 -19.06
CA GLY A 9 -13.00 -35.81 -19.29
C GLY A 9 -11.90 -36.35 -18.38
N THR A 10 -10.87 -36.92 -18.98
CA THR A 10 -9.61 -37.23 -18.32
C THR A 10 -9.00 -35.89 -17.89
N ARG A 11 -8.86 -35.65 -16.59
CA ARG A 11 -8.17 -34.46 -16.07
C ARG A 11 -6.69 -34.78 -16.08
N GLU A 12 -5.96 -34.25 -17.07
CA GLU A 12 -4.49 -34.19 -17.02
C GLU A 12 -4.07 -33.41 -15.77
N PRO A 13 -2.95 -33.75 -15.12
CA PRO A 13 -2.46 -32.96 -13.99
C PRO A 13 -2.02 -31.60 -14.51
N GLU A 14 -2.75 -30.55 -14.12
CA GLU A 14 -2.35 -29.17 -14.39
C GLU A 14 -0.94 -28.95 -13.84
N LYS A 15 -0.01 -28.62 -14.74
CA LYS A 15 1.36 -28.25 -14.42
C LYS A 15 1.31 -27.04 -13.49
N VAL A 16 1.86 -27.18 -12.29
CA VAL A 16 2.05 -26.07 -11.34
C VAL A 16 2.89 -25.01 -12.04
N VAL A 17 2.24 -23.94 -12.49
CA VAL A 17 2.93 -22.72 -12.93
C VAL A 17 3.36 -22.01 -11.65
N VAL A 18 4.62 -22.19 -11.31
CA VAL A 18 5.32 -21.33 -10.35
C VAL A 18 5.33 -19.93 -10.98
N PRO A 19 4.71 -18.90 -10.37
CA PRO A 19 4.89 -17.55 -10.88
C PRO A 19 6.37 -17.20 -10.73
N GLU A 20 7.04 -17.08 -11.87
CA GLU A 20 8.39 -16.55 -11.97
C GLU A 20 8.40 -15.17 -11.31
N GLN A 21 9.23 -15.01 -10.27
CA GLN A 21 9.42 -13.78 -9.51
C GLN A 21 9.88 -12.68 -10.46
N SER A 22 8.93 -11.93 -11.01
CA SER A 22 9.17 -10.78 -11.87
C SER A 22 9.43 -9.56 -11.00
N SER A 23 10.70 -9.19 -10.97
CA SER A 23 11.20 -7.82 -10.84
C SER A 23 10.89 -7.11 -9.52
N ILE A 24 11.83 -7.24 -8.60
CA ILE A 24 12.06 -6.25 -7.55
C ILE A 24 12.23 -4.87 -8.24
N PRO A 25 11.42 -3.85 -7.90
CA PRO A 25 11.63 -2.51 -8.42
C PRO A 25 13.01 -2.01 -7.94
N SER A 26 13.91 -1.81 -8.89
CA SER A 26 15.19 -1.16 -8.66
C SER A 26 14.94 0.32 -8.39
N TYR A 27 14.87 0.69 -7.12
CA TYR A 27 14.96 2.09 -6.70
C TYR A 27 16.43 2.52 -6.79
N PRO A 28 16.75 3.73 -7.28
CA PRO A 28 18.13 4.19 -7.30
C PRO A 28 18.64 4.25 -5.86
N VAL A 29 19.61 3.40 -5.54
CA VAL A 29 20.36 3.47 -4.29
C VAL A 29 21.26 4.70 -4.42
N SER A 30 20.91 5.79 -3.75
CA SER A 30 21.83 6.91 -3.58
C SER A 30 22.97 6.45 -2.66
N VAL A 31 24.00 5.86 -3.26
CA VAL A 31 25.25 5.55 -2.59
C VAL A 31 25.97 6.87 -2.36
N THR A 32 25.87 7.40 -1.14
CA THR A 32 26.78 8.46 -0.71
C THR A 32 27.92 7.82 0.07
N SER A 33 28.98 7.52 -0.67
CA SER A 33 30.32 7.24 -0.12
C SER A 33 30.81 8.48 0.62
N ASN A 34 31.14 8.33 1.90
CA ASN A 34 31.83 9.38 2.64
C ASN A 34 33.18 8.85 3.15
N GLN A 35 34.23 9.15 2.39
CA GLN A 35 35.62 9.20 2.85
C GLN A 35 36.18 10.56 2.41
N GLY A 36 36.74 11.33 3.36
CA GLY A 36 37.66 12.43 3.07
C GLY A 36 37.15 13.85 3.38
N THR A 37 37.79 14.44 4.39
CA THR A 37 38.05 15.88 4.65
C THR A 37 38.06 16.75 3.39
N ASP A 38 37.51 17.96 3.33
CA ASP A 38 37.99 19.20 3.99
C ASP A 38 37.01 20.39 3.75
N VAL A 39 37.32 21.52 4.38
CA VAL A 39 36.41 22.63 4.67
C VAL A 39 36.27 23.57 3.46
N ALA A 40 35.10 23.58 2.82
CA ALA A 40 34.68 24.62 1.86
C ALA A 40 33.25 25.07 2.20
N VAL A 41 33.02 26.38 2.23
CA VAL A 41 31.70 26.97 2.47
C VAL A 41 30.81 26.65 1.25
N GLU A 42 30.04 25.55 1.31
CA GLU A 42 29.08 25.15 0.28
C GLU A 42 27.87 26.11 0.26
N PRO A 43 27.36 26.57 -0.90
CA PRO A 43 26.06 27.22 -0.96
C PRO A 43 25.05 26.22 -0.38
N ALA A 44 24.21 26.67 0.57
CA ALA A 44 23.27 25.82 1.31
C ALA A 44 22.64 24.77 0.39
N LYS A 45 23.13 23.54 0.52
CA LYS A 45 22.72 22.39 -0.28
C LYS A 45 21.22 22.23 -0.07
N THR A 46 20.43 22.64 -1.05
CA THR A 46 18.98 22.55 -1.02
C THR A 46 18.63 21.07 -0.90
N VAL A 47 18.42 20.59 0.32
CA VAL A 47 17.91 19.25 0.58
C VAL A 47 16.52 19.26 -0.04
N ALA A 48 16.35 18.62 -1.20
CA ALA A 48 15.03 18.48 -1.80
C ALA A 48 14.09 17.92 -0.72
N PRO A 49 12.92 18.53 -0.48
CA PRO A 49 12.00 18.04 0.53
C PRO A 49 11.70 16.57 0.20
N THR A 50 11.80 15.70 1.21
CA THR A 50 11.41 14.31 1.04
C THR A 50 9.88 14.29 0.90
N THR A 51 9.40 13.89 -0.27
CA THR A 51 7.96 13.80 -0.59
C THR A 51 7.57 12.34 -0.76
N GLY A 52 6.30 12.03 -0.52
CA GLY A 52 5.74 10.68 -0.65
C GLY A 52 5.88 9.85 0.62
N TRP A 53 5.85 8.54 0.44
CA TRP A 53 5.90 7.57 1.54
C TRP A 53 7.28 7.56 2.21
N LYS A 54 7.28 7.66 3.54
CA LYS A 54 8.48 7.58 4.36
C LYS A 54 8.21 6.70 5.58
N GLN A 55 9.15 5.80 5.87
CA GLN A 55 9.09 4.99 7.08
C GLN A 55 10.02 5.57 8.15
N GLU A 56 9.48 5.81 9.34
CA GLU A 56 10.24 6.31 10.50
C GLU A 56 9.82 5.51 11.74
N ASN A 57 10.80 4.98 12.48
CA ASN A 57 10.57 4.18 13.69
C ASN A 57 9.56 3.03 13.49
N GLY A 58 9.57 2.41 12.30
CA GLY A 58 8.67 1.31 11.94
C GLY A 58 7.26 1.73 11.53
N MET A 59 6.93 3.02 11.57
CA MET A 59 5.65 3.56 11.13
C MET A 59 5.77 4.24 9.76
N TRP A 60 4.72 4.16 8.95
CA TRP A 60 4.66 4.85 7.67
C TRP A 60 3.99 6.20 7.79
N TYR A 61 4.53 7.17 7.07
CA TYR A 61 4.07 8.55 6.97
C TYR A 61 4.02 8.94 5.49
N PHE A 62 3.21 9.93 5.16
CA PHE A 62 3.16 10.48 3.81
C PHE A 62 3.44 11.98 3.85
N TYR A 63 4.40 12.43 3.05
CA TYR A 63 4.75 13.85 2.91
C TYR A 63 4.22 14.40 1.58
N ASN A 64 3.46 15.49 1.65
CA ASN A 64 2.97 16.21 0.49
C ASN A 64 4.12 16.87 -0.27
N THR A 65 3.86 17.35 -1.48
CA THR A 65 4.86 18.00 -2.33
C THR A 65 5.41 19.31 -1.74
N ASP A 66 4.68 19.93 -0.82
CA ASP A 66 5.11 21.11 -0.06
C ASP A 66 5.95 20.77 1.18
N GLY A 67 6.24 19.49 1.41
CA GLY A 67 6.97 18.98 2.57
C GLY A 67 6.13 18.86 3.84
N SER A 68 4.84 19.18 3.81
CA SER A 68 3.94 18.97 4.94
C SER A 68 3.60 17.48 5.12
N MET A 69 3.39 17.05 6.36
CA MET A 69 2.97 15.69 6.66
C MET A 69 1.45 15.55 6.50
N ALA A 70 1.01 14.57 5.71
CA ALA A 70 -0.40 14.29 5.49
C ALA A 70 -1.04 13.61 6.71
N THR A 71 -2.33 13.89 6.91
CA THR A 71 -3.19 13.25 7.92
C THR A 71 -4.55 12.96 7.29
N GLY A 72 -5.30 12.01 7.84
CA GLY A 72 -6.59 11.59 7.30
C GLY A 72 -6.46 10.74 6.03
N TRP A 73 -7.40 10.89 5.11
CA TRP A 73 -7.47 10.09 3.88
C TRP A 73 -6.44 10.53 2.86
N VAL A 74 -5.69 9.57 2.32
CA VAL A 74 -4.71 9.79 1.24
C VAL A 74 -4.93 8.73 0.16
N GLN A 75 -4.96 9.15 -1.10
CA GLN A 75 -5.04 8.23 -2.25
C GLN A 75 -3.73 8.23 -3.01
N VAL A 76 -3.13 7.05 -3.19
CA VAL A 76 -1.87 6.86 -3.94
C VAL A 76 -2.04 5.63 -4.82
N ASN A 77 -1.76 5.78 -6.12
CA ASN A 77 -1.83 4.69 -7.11
C ASN A 77 -3.17 3.94 -7.14
N GLY A 78 -4.27 4.63 -6.87
CA GLY A 78 -5.62 4.05 -6.86
C GLY A 78 -6.03 3.40 -5.54
N SER A 79 -5.10 3.17 -4.61
CA SER A 79 -5.39 2.69 -3.26
C SER A 79 -5.62 3.85 -2.30
N TRP A 80 -6.55 3.67 -1.36
CA TRP A 80 -6.78 4.61 -0.26
C TRP A 80 -6.06 4.15 1.01
N TYR A 81 -5.56 5.11 1.78
CA TYR A 81 -4.86 4.92 3.04
C TYR A 81 -5.41 5.90 4.07
N TYR A 82 -5.28 5.59 5.36
CA TYR A 82 -5.67 6.48 6.44
C TYR A 82 -4.51 6.76 7.38
N LEU A 83 -4.17 8.04 7.52
CA LEU A 83 -3.12 8.55 8.40
C LEU A 83 -3.78 9.10 9.67
N ASN A 84 -3.28 8.72 10.84
CA ASN A 84 -3.72 9.27 12.12
C ASN A 84 -3.39 10.77 12.21
N SER A 85 -3.87 11.45 13.25
CA SER A 85 -3.59 12.88 13.48
C SER A 85 -2.11 13.20 13.67
N ASN A 86 -1.31 12.22 14.10
CA ASN A 86 0.14 12.32 14.19
C ASN A 86 0.88 11.93 12.88
N GLY A 87 0.15 11.69 11.79
CA GLY A 87 0.67 11.30 10.48
C GLY A 87 0.98 9.82 10.30
N SER A 88 0.92 9.01 11.36
CA SER A 88 1.20 7.57 11.24
C SER A 88 0.09 6.82 10.49
N MET A 89 0.44 5.93 9.58
CA MET A 89 -0.51 5.12 8.81
C MET A 89 -1.18 4.05 9.66
N LYS A 90 -2.51 3.91 9.52
CA LYS A 90 -3.24 2.75 10.06
C LYS A 90 -2.91 1.50 9.25
N VAL A 91 -2.70 0.38 9.95
CA VAL A 91 -2.37 -0.91 9.35
C VAL A 91 -3.14 -2.02 10.06
N ASN A 92 -3.65 -2.97 9.27
CA ASN A 92 -4.26 -4.23 9.71
C ASN A 92 -5.32 -4.06 10.81
N GLN A 93 -6.28 -3.16 10.61
CA GLN A 93 -7.26 -2.83 11.64
C GLN A 93 -8.56 -2.27 11.07
N TRP A 94 -9.64 -2.51 11.82
CA TRP A 94 -10.89 -1.76 11.70
C TRP A 94 -10.76 -0.40 12.41
N PHE A 95 -11.37 0.63 11.85
CA PHE A 95 -11.44 1.95 12.46
C PHE A 95 -12.71 2.69 12.02
N GLN A 96 -13.09 3.70 12.81
CA GLN A 96 -14.30 4.49 12.55
C GLN A 96 -13.93 5.94 12.20
N VAL A 97 -14.56 6.48 11.16
CA VAL A 97 -14.47 7.89 10.76
C VAL A 97 -15.88 8.39 10.44
N GLY A 98 -16.33 9.47 11.07
CA GLY A 98 -17.65 10.04 10.81
C GLY A 98 -18.81 9.06 11.06
N GLY A 99 -18.68 8.17 12.03
CA GLY A 99 -19.69 7.14 12.33
C GLY A 99 -19.67 5.91 11.42
N LYS A 100 -18.86 5.91 10.35
CA LYS A 100 -18.73 4.80 9.41
C LYS A 100 -17.49 3.97 9.70
N TRP A 101 -17.59 2.66 9.49
CA TRP A 101 -16.49 1.71 9.72
C TRP A 101 -15.75 1.39 8.45
N TYR A 102 -14.43 1.30 8.56
CA TYR A 102 -13.49 1.03 7.48
C TYR A 102 -12.44 0.03 7.95
N TYR A 103 -11.85 -0.71 7.02
CA TYR A 103 -10.77 -1.65 7.31
C TYR A 103 -9.58 -1.39 6.39
N VAL A 104 -8.37 -1.35 6.96
CA VAL A 104 -7.11 -1.32 6.20
C VAL A 104 -6.35 -2.63 6.39
N ASN A 105 -5.77 -3.15 5.31
CA ASN A 105 -5.01 -4.40 5.32
C ASN A 105 -3.60 -4.23 5.92
N THR A 106 -2.78 -5.28 5.87
CA THR A 106 -1.40 -5.28 6.38
C THR A 106 -0.44 -4.33 5.64
N SER A 107 -0.79 -3.87 4.44
CA SER A 107 -0.09 -2.81 3.70
C SER A 107 -0.68 -1.42 3.95
N GLY A 108 -1.73 -1.31 4.79
CA GLY A 108 -2.42 -0.05 5.07
C GLY A 108 -3.46 0.37 4.02
N GLU A 109 -3.69 -0.46 3.00
CA GLU A 109 -4.64 -0.17 1.94
C GLU A 109 -6.07 -0.44 2.41
N LEU A 110 -6.98 0.48 2.09
CA LEU A 110 -8.40 0.36 2.35
C LEU A 110 -8.99 -0.83 1.60
N ALA A 111 -9.66 -1.71 2.34
CA ALA A 111 -10.47 -2.76 1.74
C ALA A 111 -11.72 -2.14 1.07
N VAL A 112 -11.94 -2.48 -0.20
CA VAL A 112 -13.10 -2.05 -0.98
C VAL A 112 -13.73 -3.25 -1.69
N ASN A 113 -15.05 -3.24 -1.87
CA ASN A 113 -15.81 -4.27 -2.59
C ASN A 113 -15.50 -5.72 -2.16
N THR A 114 -15.31 -5.94 -0.86
CA THR A 114 -14.89 -7.24 -0.32
C THR A 114 -15.55 -7.53 1.03
N SER A 115 -15.27 -8.69 1.61
CA SER A 115 -15.70 -9.07 2.95
C SER A 115 -14.48 -9.31 3.84
N ILE A 116 -14.47 -8.68 5.01
CA ILE A 116 -13.45 -8.86 6.04
C ILE A 116 -14.12 -9.53 7.23
N ASP A 117 -13.73 -10.76 7.57
CA ASP A 117 -14.33 -11.55 8.67
C ASP A 117 -15.87 -11.66 8.62
N GLY A 118 -16.44 -11.70 7.41
CA GLY A 118 -17.89 -11.75 7.20
C GLY A 118 -18.58 -10.38 7.16
N TYR A 119 -17.87 -9.28 7.41
CA TYR A 119 -18.38 -7.92 7.28
C TYR A 119 -18.11 -7.38 5.88
N ARG A 120 -19.18 -7.09 5.13
CA ARG A 120 -19.08 -6.57 3.75
C ARG A 120 -18.76 -5.08 3.76
N VAL A 121 -17.75 -4.68 3.00
CA VAL A 121 -17.43 -3.27 2.71
C VAL A 121 -17.82 -2.93 1.27
N ASN A 122 -18.36 -1.73 1.04
CA ASN A 122 -18.76 -1.26 -0.29
C ASN A 122 -17.55 -0.76 -1.12
N ASP A 123 -17.82 -0.13 -2.26
CA ASP A 123 -16.82 0.44 -3.17
C ASP A 123 -16.03 1.61 -2.57
N ASN A 124 -16.59 2.28 -1.56
CA ASN A 124 -15.94 3.32 -0.78
C ASN A 124 -15.25 2.78 0.49
N GLY A 125 -15.23 1.46 0.67
CA GLY A 125 -14.66 0.78 1.83
C GLY A 125 -15.47 0.91 3.12
N GLU A 126 -16.70 1.41 3.03
CA GLU A 126 -17.60 1.55 4.17
C GLU A 126 -18.24 0.19 4.47
N TRP A 127 -18.17 -0.24 5.72
CA TRP A 127 -18.92 -1.40 6.17
C TRP A 127 -20.43 -1.15 5.99
N VAL A 128 -21.09 -2.11 5.35
CA VAL A 128 -22.53 -2.14 5.16
C VAL A 128 -23.11 -3.40 5.80
N ARG A 129 -24.30 -3.25 6.39
CA ARG A 129 -25.07 -4.32 7.01
C ARG A 129 -26.03 -4.95 6.02
#